data_AF-A0AB34Z6Y6-F1
#
_entry.id   AF-A0AB34Z6Y6-F1
#
_cell.length_a   1.000
_cell.length_b   1.000
_cell.length_c   1.000
_cell.angle_alpha   90.00
_cell.angle_beta   90.00
_cell.angle_gamma   90.00
#
_symmetry.space_group_name_H-M   'P 1'
#
loop_
_entity.id
_entity.type
_entity.pdbx_description
1 polymer ?
#
loop_
_entity_poly.entity_id
_entity_poly.type
_entity_poly.pdbx_seq_one_letter_code
_entity_poly.pdbx_strand_id
1 'polypeptide(L)' 'MVYAATNVYADAMVMSFAAPVTVRGSLVGSRLDLQESLSFAEQGKVAATVQTDRLENINDVFTRMHQGTIEGRVVLSFAD' A
#
# COMPACT_ATOMS: atom_id res chain seq x y z
N MET A 1 1.53 -9.22 -26.20
CA MET A 1 2.12 -7.87 -26.14
C MET A 1 1.00 -6.85 -26.29
N VAL A 2 0.69 -6.11 -25.24
CA VAL A 2 -0.21 -4.95 -25.30
C VAL A 2 0.56 -3.79 -24.68
N TYR A 3 1.12 -2.94 -25.52
CA TYR A 3 1.63 -1.62 -25.17
C TYR A 3 0.44 -0.66 -25.17
N ALA A 4 -0.01 -0.20 -24.00
CA ALA A 4 -0.92 0.94 -23.89
C ALA A 4 -0.99 1.45 -22.44
N ALA A 5 -0.17 2.46 -22.13
CA ALA A 5 -0.44 3.58 -21.21
C ALA A 5 0.88 4.31 -20.92
N THR A 6 1.45 4.88 -21.99
CA THR A 6 2.40 5.98 -21.92
C THR A 6 1.79 7.09 -21.05
N ASN A 7 2.52 7.53 -20.03
CA ASN A 7 2.29 8.74 -19.25
C ASN A 7 0.94 8.85 -18.51
N VAL A 8 0.87 8.24 -17.31
CA VAL A 8 -0.04 8.75 -16.28
C VAL A 8 0.64 9.96 -15.63
N TYR A 9 0.26 11.15 -16.09
CA TYR A 9 0.54 12.48 -15.55
C TYR A 9 1.08 12.50 -14.12
N ALA A 10 2.40 12.63 -13.99
CA ALA A 10 3.06 13.10 -12.77
C ALA A 10 3.60 14.52 -13.00
N ASP A 11 2.79 15.38 -13.61
CA ASP A 11 2.99 16.81 -13.45
C ASP A 11 2.60 17.12 -12.01
N ALA A 12 3.60 17.43 -11.19
CA ALA A 12 3.36 17.93 -9.85
C ALA A 12 2.42 19.14 -9.95
N MET A 13 1.19 19.00 -9.45
CA MET A 13 0.32 20.16 -9.26
C MET A 13 0.99 21.07 -8.23
N VAL A 14 1.71 22.08 -8.71
CA VAL A 14 2.26 23.13 -7.86
C VAL A 14 1.10 24.03 -7.45
N MET A 15 0.42 23.66 -6.37
CA MET A 15 -0.50 24.56 -5.68
C MET A 15 0.32 25.57 -4.88
N SER A 16 0.11 26.86 -5.16
CA SER A 16 0.74 27.95 -4.40
C SER A 16 0.04 28.11 -3.05
N PHE A 17 0.78 27.84 -1.99
CA PHE A 17 0.39 28.15 -0.61
C PHE A 17 1.15 29.38 -0.13
N ALA A 18 0.65 30.02 0.93
CA ALA A 18 1.26 31.22 1.53
C ALA A 18 2.72 31.02 2.03
N ALA A 19 3.17 29.77 2.12
CA ALA A 19 4.56 29.38 2.37
C ALA A 19 5.01 28.40 1.26
N PRO A 20 6.32 28.32 0.93
CA PRO A 20 6.81 27.39 -0.08
C PRO A 20 6.66 25.94 0.43
N VAL A 21 5.58 25.28 0.03
CA VAL A 21 5.25 23.89 0.37
C VAL A 21 5.11 23.10 -0.93
N THR A 22 5.81 21.98 -1.04
CA THR A 22 5.70 21.05 -2.18
C THR A 22 4.72 19.93 -1.84
N VAL A 23 3.68 19.76 -2.67
CA VAL A 23 2.75 18.65 -2.57
C VAL A 23 3.04 17.67 -3.71
N ARG A 24 3.30 16.40 -3.38
CA ARG A 24 3.51 15.33 -4.37
C ARG A 24 2.51 14.20 -4.12
N GLY A 25 1.70 13.90 -5.13
CA GLY A 25 0.95 12.66 -5.17
C GLY A 25 1.87 11.49 -5.53
N SER A 26 1.73 10.37 -4.84
CA SER A 26 2.37 9.10 -5.21
C SER A 26 1.31 8.06 -5.48
N LEU A 27 1.44 7.37 -6.61
CA LEU A 27 0.74 6.12 -6.86
C LEU A 27 1.67 4.96 -6.48
N VAL A 28 1.20 3.73 -6.63
CA VAL A 28 1.99 2.52 -6.33
C VAL A 28 3.39 2.57 -6.97
N GLY A 29 4.37 1.95 -6.31
CA GLY A 29 5.76 1.91 -6.77
C GLY A 29 5.97 1.08 -8.05
N SER A 30 7.10 1.30 -8.70
CA SER A 30 7.57 0.48 -9.82
C SER A 30 7.98 -0.93 -9.37
N ARG A 31 8.25 -1.81 -10.34
CA ARG A 31 8.78 -3.15 -10.04
C ARG A 31 10.15 -3.13 -9.36
N LEU A 32 10.94 -2.09 -9.58
CA LEU A 32 12.23 -1.91 -8.90
C LEU A 32 12.01 -1.51 -7.45
N ASP A 33 11.12 -0.53 -7.21
CA ASP A 33 10.77 -0.09 -5.84
C ASP A 33 10.22 -1.25 -4.99
N LEU A 34 9.45 -2.16 -5.59
CA LEU A 34 8.98 -3.37 -4.91
C LEU A 34 10.13 -4.30 -4.50
N GLN A 35 11.10 -4.54 -5.39
CA GLN A 35 12.24 -5.41 -5.08
C GLN A 35 13.09 -4.83 -3.94
N GLU A 36 13.33 -3.53 -3.96
CA GLU A 36 14.04 -2.84 -2.89
C GLU A 36 13.27 -2.92 -1.57
N SER A 37 11.95 -2.69 -1.61
CA SER A 37 11.06 -2.78 -0.44
C SER A 37 11.09 -4.17 0.21
N LEU A 38 11.07 -5.23 -0.61
CA LEU A 38 11.18 -6.61 -0.12
C LEU A 38 12.56 -6.89 0.48
N SER A 39 13.63 -6.37 -0.12
CA SER A 39 14.98 -6.53 0.44
C SER A 39 15.11 -5.88 1.82
N PHE A 40 14.46 -4.74 2.07
CA PHE A 40 14.43 -4.15 3.41
C PHE A 40 13.70 -5.02 4.44
N ALA A 41 12.62 -5.70 4.02
CA ALA A 41 11.89 -6.63 4.87
C ALA A 41 12.72 -7.90 5.14
N GLU A 42 13.41 -8.45 4.13
CA GLU A 42 14.32 -9.60 4.28
C GLU A 42 15.47 -9.30 5.25
N GLN A 43 15.99 -8.07 5.22
CA GLN A 43 17.02 -7.60 6.16
C GLN A 43 16.48 -7.34 7.58
N GLY A 44 15.18 -7.55 7.83
CA GLY A 44 14.52 -7.33 9.12
C GLY A 44 14.41 -5.86 9.54
N LYS A 45 14.67 -4.92 8.62
CA LYS A 45 14.61 -3.48 8.90
C LYS A 45 13.19 -2.95 8.97
N VAL A 46 12.25 -3.66 8.36
CA VAL A 46 10.83 -3.31 8.32
C VAL A 46 10.00 -4.56 8.59
N ALA A 47 9.05 -4.45 9.52
CA ALA A 47 8.07 -5.49 9.81
C ALA A 47 6.67 -4.86 9.83
N ALA A 48 5.70 -5.52 9.23
CA ALA A 48 4.30 -5.10 9.28
C ALA A 48 3.63 -5.68 10.54
N THR A 49 2.83 -4.87 11.23
CA THR A 49 1.89 -5.37 12.24
C THR A 49 0.77 -6.11 11.53
N VAL A 50 0.74 -7.43 11.70
CA VAL A 50 -0.21 -8.31 11.01
C VAL A 50 -1.02 -9.13 12.00
N GLN A 51 -2.29 -9.33 11.66
CA GLN A 51 -3.17 -10.31 12.31
C GLN A 51 -3.64 -11.30 11.24
N THR A 52 -3.63 -12.59 11.54
CA THR A 52 -4.07 -13.61 10.59
C THR A 52 -5.53 -13.95 10.83
N ASP A 53 -6.32 -14.05 9.77
CA ASP A 53 -7.70 -14.53 9.83
C ASP A 53 -7.94 -15.58 8.73
N ARG A 54 -9.02 -16.35 8.83
CA ARG A 54 -9.37 -17.33 7.82
C ARG A 54 -10.32 -16.74 6.78
N LEU A 55 -10.34 -17.33 5.59
CA LEU A 55 -11.20 -16.85 4.50
C LEU A 55 -12.69 -16.90 4.85
N GLU A 56 -13.11 -17.84 5.70
CA GLU A 56 -14.51 -17.98 6.10
C GLU A 56 -15.03 -16.73 6.85
N ASN A 57 -14.14 -15.98 7.50
CA ASN A 57 -14.47 -14.79 8.29
C ASN A 57 -14.36 -13.47 7.49
N ILE A 58 -14.25 -13.53 6.16
CA ILE A 58 -13.95 -12.35 5.33
C ILE A 58 -14.93 -11.19 5.52
N ASN A 59 -16.21 -11.47 5.73
CA ASN A 59 -17.23 -10.44 5.93
C ASN A 59 -17.04 -9.70 7.26
N ASP A 60 -16.61 -10.41 8.30
CA ASP A 60 -16.32 -9.82 9.60
C ASP A 60 -15.04 -8.98 9.54
N VAL A 61 -14.03 -9.43 8.79
CA VAL A 61 -12.83 -8.64 8.49
C VAL A 61 -13.21 -7.32 7.81
N PHE A 62 -14.07 -7.36 6.78
CA PHE A 62 -14.53 -6.14 6.12
C PHE A 62 -15.33 -5.23 7.05
N THR A 63 -16.17 -5.79 7.93
CA THR A 63 -16.92 -5.01 8.90
C THR A 63 -15.99 -4.26 9.85
N ARG A 64 -14.98 -4.95 10.41
CA ARG A 64 -13.95 -4.34 11.28
C ARG A 64 -13.13 -3.28 10.54
N MET A 65 -12.82 -3.52 9.27
CA MET A 65 -12.10 -2.57 8.41
C MET A 65 -12.88 -1.25 8.25
N HIS A 66 -14.18 -1.32 7.95
CA HIS A 66 -15.03 -0.13 7.82
C HIS A 66 -15.23 0.60 9.15
N GLN A 67 -15.23 -0.13 10.27
CA GLN A 67 -15.29 0.44 11.61
C GLN A 67 -13.95 1.03 12.08
N GLY A 68 -12.86 0.80 11.35
CA GLY A 68 -11.53 1.27 11.72
C GLY A 68 -10.93 0.57 12.95
N THR A 69 -11.43 -0.63 13.30
CA THR A 69 -10.99 -1.38 14.49
C THR A 69 -9.81 -2.31 14.22
N ILE A 70 -9.28 -2.32 13.00
CA ILE A 70 -8.10 -3.10 12.62
C ILE A 70 -6.84 -2.28 12.89
N GLU A 71 -6.00 -2.79 13.78
CA GLU A 71 -4.63 -2.31 13.94
C GLU A 71 -3.73 -2.99 12.89
N GLY A 72 -3.06 -2.20 12.05
CA GLY A 72 -2.14 -2.72 11.04
C GLY A 72 -2.84 -3.32 9.83
N ARG A 73 -2.66 -4.63 9.59
CA ARG A 73 -3.22 -5.36 8.44
C ARG A 73 -3.76 -6.71 8.87
N VAL A 74 -4.89 -7.11 8.30
CA VAL A 74 -5.36 -8.50 8.37
C VAL A 74 -4.84 -9.24 7.14
N VAL A 75 -4.20 -10.39 7.35
CA VAL A 75 -3.71 -11.30 6.30
C VAL A 75 -4.57 -12.56 6.33
N LEU A 76 -5.12 -12.94 5.18
CA LEU A 76 -5.92 -14.16 5.08
C LEU A 76 -5.01 -15.37 4.93
N SER A 77 -5.17 -16.36 5.81
CA SER A 77 -4.50 -17.64 5.69
C SER A 77 -5.24 -18.55 4.71
N PHE A 78 -4.47 -19.15 3.80
CA PHE A 78 -4.92 -20.18 2.86
C PHE A 78 -4.25 -21.54 3.12
N ALA A 79 -3.37 -21.62 4.13
CA ALA A 79 -2.77 -22.87 4.55
C ALA A 79 -3.75 -23.60 5.50
N ASP A 80 -3.94 -24.89 5.24
CA ASP A 80 -4.74 -25.80 6.07
C ASP A 80 -4.12 -26.03 7.46
#